data_AF-A0ABC8ZZM4-F1
#
_entry.id   AF-A0ABC8ZZM4-F1
#
_cell.length_a   1.000
_cell.length_b   1.000
_cell.length_c   1.000
_cell.angle_alpha   90.00
_cell.angle_beta   90.00
_cell.angle_gamma   90.00
#
_symmetry.space_group_name_H-M   'P 1'
#
loop_
_entity.id
_entity.type
_entity.pdbx_description
1 polymer ?
#
loop_
_entity_poly.entity_id
_entity_poly.type
_entity_poly.pdbx_seq_one_letter_code
_entity_poly.pdbx_strand_id
1 'polypeptide(L)'
;MKQKIVIKVQMSCDKCRSKALSLVAAKTGVDSVAIAGADRDQVVVVGDGVDSIELTSALRKKVGPAHLVQVGEDKKEDKKPPAAAAPAVQWCYAPPPPQPAGWVYDPYGYGCQTREDSSSCSIM
;
A
#
# COMPACT_ATOMS: atom_id res chain seq x y z
N MET A 1 20.96 -12.31 -0.92
CA MET A 1 20.18 -12.46 -2.17
C MET A 1 19.78 -11.05 -2.59
N LYS A 2 20.13 -10.61 -3.80
CA LYS A 2 19.71 -9.27 -4.26
C LYS A 2 18.20 -9.26 -4.49
N GLN A 3 17.54 -8.18 -4.09
CA GLN A 3 16.12 -7.94 -4.22
C GLN A 3 15.90 -6.75 -5.15
N LYS A 4 14.88 -6.84 -6.00
CA LYS A 4 14.34 -5.76 -6.82
C LYS A 4 13.00 -5.32 -6.26
N ILE A 5 12.91 -4.06 -5.88
CA ILE A 5 11.73 -3.44 -5.30
C ILE A 5 11.27 -2.32 -6.23
N VAL A 6 10.00 -2.31 -6.59
CA VAL A 6 9.38 -1.26 -7.41
C VAL A 6 8.30 -0.58 -6.57
N ILE A 7 8.44 0.73 -6.36
CA ILE A 7 7.53 1.55 -5.58
C ILE A 7 6.99 2.66 -6.49
N LYS A 8 5.67 2.74 -6.65
CA LYS A 8 5.02 3.87 -7.31
C LYS A 8 4.85 4.99 -6.29
N VAL A 9 5.38 6.18 -6.57
CA VAL A 9 5.29 7.36 -5.72
C VAL A 9 4.70 8.50 -6.55
N GLN A 10 3.68 9.17 -6.03
CA GLN A 10 3.12 10.34 -6.69
C GLN A 10 4.08 11.53 -6.51
N MET A 11 4.80 11.92 -7.57
CA MET A 11 5.84 12.95 -7.50
C MET A 11 5.62 14.05 -8.54
N SER A 12 4.90 15.11 -8.17
CA SER A 12 4.57 16.22 -9.09
C SER A 12 5.71 17.21 -9.34
N CYS A 13 6.88 17.08 -8.69
CA CYS A 13 7.97 18.07 -8.76
C CYS A 13 9.37 17.46 -8.89
N ASP A 14 10.29 18.11 -9.63
CA ASP A 14 11.68 17.63 -9.78
C ASP A 14 12.42 17.57 -8.43
N LYS A 15 12.21 18.56 -7.57
CA LYS A 15 12.76 18.58 -6.20
C LYS A 15 12.26 17.38 -5.37
N CYS A 16 11.04 16.93 -5.62
CA CYS A 16 10.42 15.78 -4.96
C CYS A 16 11.10 14.48 -5.42
N ARG A 17 11.38 14.37 -6.73
CA ARG A 17 12.10 13.24 -7.32
C ARG A 17 13.53 13.13 -6.79
N SER A 18 14.26 14.25 -6.71
CA SER A 18 15.59 14.29 -6.09
C SER A 18 15.56 13.86 -4.62
N LYS A 19 14.60 14.36 -3.83
CA LYS A 19 14.43 13.95 -2.42
C LYS A 19 14.13 12.46 -2.29
N ALA A 20 13.24 11.92 -3.13
CA ALA A 20 12.92 10.51 -3.13
C ALA A 20 14.16 9.66 -3.41
N LEU A 21 14.94 10.01 -4.44
CA LEU A 21 16.20 9.35 -4.76
C LEU A 21 17.19 9.41 -3.60
N SER A 22 17.40 10.59 -3.01
CA SER A 22 18.31 10.74 -1.87
C SER A 22 17.88 9.91 -0.66
N LEU A 23 16.58 9.85 -0.37
CA LEU A 23 16.06 9.07 0.75
C LEU A 23 16.24 7.57 0.57
N VAL A 24 15.99 7.09 -0.66
CA VAL A 24 16.15 5.67 -0.97
C VAL A 24 17.64 5.30 -1.03
N ALA A 25 18.49 6.14 -1.62
CA ALA A 25 19.93 5.91 -1.66
C ALA A 25 20.59 5.96 -0.27
N ALA A 26 20.01 6.72 0.67
CA ALA A 26 20.52 6.80 2.05
C ALA A 26 20.16 5.56 2.90
N LYS A 27 19.33 4.65 2.41
CA LYS A 27 18.92 3.46 3.15
C LYS A 27 19.95 2.35 3.01
N THR A 28 20.17 1.64 4.11
CA THR A 28 21.13 0.54 4.20
C THR A 28 20.72 -0.62 3.29
N GLY A 29 21.68 -1.22 2.61
CA GLY A 29 21.47 -2.37 1.72
C GLY A 29 21.09 -2.00 0.29
N VAL A 30 20.93 -0.71 -0.04
CA VAL A 30 20.61 -0.26 -1.41
C VAL A 30 21.89 -0.21 -2.26
N ASP A 31 21.90 -0.95 -3.37
CA ASP A 31 23.00 -0.96 -4.35
C ASP A 31 22.74 0.02 -5.50
N SER A 32 21.50 0.10 -5.99
CA SER A 32 21.13 0.98 -7.09
C SER A 32 19.70 1.48 -6.98
N VAL A 33 19.48 2.70 -7.45
CA VAL A 33 18.17 3.36 -7.48
C VAL A 33 17.98 3.99 -8.85
N ALA A 34 16.83 3.76 -9.46
CA ALA A 34 16.44 4.38 -10.72
C ALA A 34 14.99 4.85 -10.65
N ILE A 35 14.69 5.95 -11.35
CA ILE A 35 13.32 6.36 -11.61
C ILE A 35 12.91 5.79 -12.97
N ALA A 36 11.76 5.11 -13.00
CA ALA A 36 11.15 4.49 -14.17
C ALA A 36 9.69 4.94 -14.33
N GLY A 37 9.05 4.47 -15.40
CA GLY A 37 7.68 4.83 -15.78
C GLY A 37 7.63 6.05 -16.71
N ALA A 38 6.61 6.10 -17.57
CA ALA A 38 6.41 7.20 -18.52
C ALA A 38 6.31 8.56 -17.79
N ASP A 39 5.58 8.57 -16.67
CA ASP A 39 5.36 9.75 -15.84
C ASP A 39 6.47 9.99 -14.80
N ARG A 40 7.51 9.15 -14.77
CA ARG A 40 8.61 9.19 -13.78
C ARG A 40 8.13 9.04 -12.32
N ASP A 41 7.05 8.30 -12.15
CA ASP A 41 6.40 8.03 -10.86
C ASP A 41 6.81 6.70 -10.22
N GLN A 42 7.73 5.94 -10.81
CA GLN A 42 8.16 4.64 -10.26
C GLN A 42 9.61 4.71 -9.81
N VAL A 43 9.88 4.26 -8.60
CA VAL A 43 11.24 4.13 -8.06
C VAL A 43 11.58 2.64 -8.02
N VAL A 44 12.59 2.27 -8.78
CA VAL A 44 13.15 0.92 -8.83
C VAL A 44 14.39 0.91 -7.96
N VAL A 45 14.42 -0.01 -7.00
CA VAL A 45 15.50 -0.18 -6.03
C VAL A 45 16.04 -1.59 -6.17
N VAL A 46 17.36 -1.73 -6.29
CA VAL A 46 18.04 -3.02 -6.20
C VAL A 46 18.98 -2.98 -5.01
N GLY A 47 18.95 -4.01 -4.18
CA GLY A 47 19.78 -4.09 -2.99
C GLY A 47 19.67 -5.41 -2.25
N ASP A 48 20.50 -5.62 -1.24
CA ASP A 48 20.50 -6.79 -0.36
C ASP A 48 20.10 -6.38 1.06
N GLY A 49 19.14 -7.08 1.66
CA GLY A 49 18.64 -6.76 3.01
C GLY A 49 17.82 -5.48 3.08
N VAL A 50 17.16 -5.08 1.99
CA VAL A 50 16.38 -3.85 1.92
C VAL A 50 14.98 -4.06 2.46
N ASP A 51 14.61 -3.35 3.53
CA ASP A 51 13.25 -3.39 4.06
C ASP A 51 12.28 -2.55 3.19
N SER A 52 11.49 -3.25 2.38
CA SER A 52 10.48 -2.66 1.49
C SER A 52 9.38 -1.87 2.22
N ILE A 53 9.00 -2.27 3.44
CA ILE A 53 7.97 -1.61 4.24
C ILE A 53 8.52 -0.31 4.80
N GLU A 54 9.71 -0.35 5.41
CA GLU A 54 10.36 0.85 5.89
C GLU A 54 10.62 1.86 4.78
N LEU A 55 11.10 1.41 3.62
CA LEU A 55 11.30 2.26 2.44
C LEU A 55 10.00 2.94 2.02
N THR A 56 8.93 2.17 1.86
CA THR A 56 7.63 2.70 1.45
C THR A 56 7.09 3.68 2.50
N SER A 57 7.26 3.38 3.78
CA SER A 57 6.83 4.27 4.87
C SER A 57 7.62 5.59 4.91
N ALA A 58 8.92 5.56 4.64
CA ALA A 58 9.77 6.75 4.60
C ALA A 58 9.37 7.67 3.45
N LEU A 59 9.08 7.08 2.28
CA LEU A 59 8.57 7.80 1.11
C LEU A 59 7.20 8.45 1.38
N ARG A 60 6.28 7.71 2.01
CA ARG A 60 4.97 8.24 2.45
C ARG A 60 5.09 9.45 3.38
N LYS A 61 6.07 9.42 4.29
CA LYS A 61 6.26 10.48 5.29
C LYS A 61 6.94 11.73 4.72
N LYS A 62 7.84 11.59 3.74
CA LYS A 62 8.74 12.68 3.31
C LYS A 62 8.49 13.21 1.90
N VAL A 63 7.93 12.38 1.02
CA VAL A 63 7.75 12.73 -0.40
C VAL A 63 6.27 12.86 -0.72
N GLY A 64 5.48 11.83 -0.41
CA GLY A 64 4.06 11.80 -0.75
C GLY A 64 3.52 10.38 -0.83
N PRO A 65 2.26 10.21 -1.28
CA PRO A 65 1.61 8.90 -1.39
C PRO A 65 2.46 7.91 -2.20
N ALA A 66 2.75 6.76 -1.60
CA ALA A 66 3.57 5.71 -2.20
C ALA A 66 2.90 4.34 -2.09
N HIS A 67 2.97 3.54 -3.15
CA HIS A 67 2.43 2.19 -3.24
C HIS A 67 3.54 1.24 -3.68
N LEU A 68 3.73 0.19 -2.89
CA LEU A 68 4.63 -0.91 -3.24
C LEU A 68 3.97 -1.73 -4.35
N VAL A 69 4.63 -1.84 -5.49
CA VAL A 69 4.11 -2.52 -6.69
C VAL A 69 4.67 -3.94 -6.78
N GLN A 70 5.98 -4.08 -6.58
CA GLN A 70 6.66 -5.37 -6.72
C GLN A 70 7.81 -5.47 -5.74
N VAL A 71 7.97 -6.64 -5.13
CA VAL A 71 9.17 -7.06 -4.38
C VAL A 71 9.48 -8.46 -4.88
N GLY A 72 10.66 -8.64 -5.45
CA GLY A 72 11.12 -9.94 -5.94
C GLY A 72 12.62 -10.07 -5.79
N GLU A 73 13.14 -11.29 -5.81
CA GLU A 73 14.57 -11.51 -5.91
C GLU A 73 15.06 -11.08 -7.30
N ASP A 74 16.24 -10.46 -7.37
CA ASP A 74 16.94 -10.13 -8.62
C ASP A 74 17.54 -11.42 -9.22
N LYS A 75 16.67 -12.42 -9.44
CA LYS A 75 16.96 -13.49 -10.37
C LYS A 75 16.77 -12.89 -11.75
N LYS A 76 17.86 -12.79 -12.49
CA LYS A 76 17.91 -12.51 -13.93
C LYS A 76 17.04 -13.54 -14.67
N GLU A 77 15.74 -13.33 -14.72
CA GLU A 77 14.82 -14.12 -15.52
C GLU A 77 14.71 -13.49 -16.91
N ASP A 78 15.15 -14.29 -17.86
CA ASP A 78 15.14 -14.12 -19.30
C ASP A 78 13.76 -13.70 -19.82
N LYS A 79 13.75 -13.00 -20.95
CA LYS A 79 12.55 -12.59 -21.67
C LYS A 79 11.53 -13.74 -21.78
N LYS A 80 10.28 -13.50 -21.36
CA LYS A 80 9.13 -14.16 -21.99
C LYS A 80 8.15 -13.13 -22.57
N PRO A 81 7.91 -13.12 -23.90
CA PRO A 81 6.94 -12.23 -24.56
C PRO A 81 5.49 -12.54 -24.12
N PRO A 82 4.55 -11.59 -24.31
CA PRO A 82 3.22 -11.64 -23.72
C PRO A 82 2.39 -12.71 -24.42
N ALA A 83 2.08 -13.79 -23.69
CA ALA A 83 1.09 -14.76 -24.11
C ALA A 83 -0.22 -14.45 -23.37
N ALA A 84 -1.14 -13.83 -24.12
CA ALA A 84 -2.58 -14.08 -24.15
C ALA A 84 -3.25 -14.57 -22.84
N ALA A 85 -4.17 -13.71 -22.37
CA ALA A 85 -5.50 -14.04 -21.85
C ALA A 85 -5.73 -15.45 -21.26
N ALA A 86 -5.96 -15.49 -19.94
CA ALA A 86 -6.85 -16.47 -19.32
C ALA A 86 -7.57 -15.83 -18.12
N PRO A 87 -8.87 -16.13 -17.93
CA PRO A 87 -9.83 -15.22 -17.31
C PRO A 87 -9.73 -15.15 -15.79
N ALA A 88 -10.24 -14.03 -15.27
CA ALA A 88 -10.51 -13.79 -13.86
C ALA A 88 -11.18 -15.00 -13.21
N VAL A 89 -10.45 -15.64 -12.29
CA VAL A 89 -11.05 -16.52 -11.29
C VAL A 89 -11.93 -15.66 -10.39
N GLN A 90 -13.22 -15.64 -10.72
CA GLN A 90 -14.26 -15.16 -9.83
C GLN A 90 -14.25 -16.06 -8.60
N TRP A 91 -13.73 -15.54 -7.49
CA TRP A 91 -13.81 -16.20 -6.20
C TRP A 91 -15.30 -16.26 -5.81
N CYS A 92 -15.90 -17.43 -5.96
CA CYS A 92 -17.20 -17.74 -5.37
C CYS A 92 -17.05 -17.67 -3.85
N TYR A 93 -17.33 -16.51 -3.26
CA TYR A 93 -17.47 -16.37 -1.83
C TYR A 93 -18.78 -17.06 -1.44
N ALA A 94 -18.69 -18.30 -0.97
CA ALA A 94 -19.80 -18.97 -0.34
C ALA A 94 -20.19 -18.17 0.91
N PRO A 95 -21.47 -17.79 1.10
CA PRO A 95 -21.88 -17.10 2.31
C PRO A 95 -21.69 -18.02 3.53
N PRO A 96 -21.26 -17.47 4.68
CA PRO A 96 -21.12 -18.27 5.90
C PRO A 96 -22.49 -18.84 6.33
N PRO A 97 -22.51 -20.04 6.95
CA PRO A 97 -23.75 -20.66 7.39
C PRO A 97 -24.46 -19.78 8.44
N PRO A 98 -25.80 -19.77 8.46
CA PRO A 98 -26.56 -19.00 9.46
C PRO A 98 -26.28 -19.55 10.85
N GLN A 99 -25.77 -18.69 11.72
CA GLN A 99 -25.60 -18.95 13.14
C GLN A 99 -26.96 -19.07 13.85
N PRO A 100 -27.14 -20.03 14.77
CA PRO A 100 -28.42 -20.24 15.44
C PRO A 100 -28.77 -19.05 16.34
N ALA A 101 -30.03 -18.61 16.25
CA ALA A 101 -30.60 -17.58 17.09
C ALA A 101 -30.63 -18.02 18.56
N GLY A 102 -29.98 -17.26 19.44
CA GLY A 102 -30.10 -17.42 20.89
C GLY A 102 -28.83 -17.01 21.60
N TRP A 103 -29.00 -16.28 22.71
CA TRP A 103 -28.00 -15.79 23.67
C TRP A 103 -27.42 -14.40 23.37
N VAL A 104 -28.18 -13.40 23.82
CA VAL A 104 -27.70 -12.08 24.24
C VAL A 104 -26.70 -12.29 25.39
N TYR A 105 -25.46 -11.84 25.21
CA TYR A 105 -24.51 -11.67 26.30
C TYR A 105 -23.83 -10.32 26.11
N ASP A 106 -24.28 -9.32 26.87
CA ASP A 106 -23.71 -7.97 26.96
C ASP A 106 -22.79 -7.93 28.18
N PRO A 107 -21.45 -7.97 28.00
CA PRO A 107 -20.52 -7.91 29.09
C PRO A 107 -19.98 -6.48 29.21
N TYR A 108 -20.59 -5.73 30.12
CA TYR A 108 -20.04 -4.57 30.81
C TYR A 108 -20.09 -3.22 30.08
N GLY A 109 -21.19 -2.52 30.37
CA GLY A 109 -21.35 -1.10 30.15
C GLY A 109 -20.42 -0.20 30.97
N TYR A 110 -20.01 0.88 30.31
CA TYR A 110 -19.78 2.24 30.78
C TYR A 110 -20.23 3.09 29.57
N GLY A 111 -21.29 3.87 29.57
CA GLY A 111 -21.79 4.77 30.60
C GLY A 111 -21.55 6.22 30.13
N CYS A 112 -22.43 6.74 29.26
CA CYS A 112 -22.65 8.17 29.01
C CYS A 112 -24.09 8.33 28.49
N GLN A 113 -25.05 8.41 29.43
CA GLN A 113 -26.41 8.86 29.14
C GLN A 113 -26.50 10.38 29.31
N THR A 114 -27.60 10.94 28.81
CA THR A 114 -28.00 12.36 28.76
C THR A 114 -27.44 13.07 27.53
N ARG A 115 -28.27 13.55 26.60
CA ARG A 115 -29.49 14.31 26.83
C ARG A 115 -30.44 14.16 25.64
N GLU A 116 -31.64 13.67 25.91
CA GLU A 116 -32.81 13.88 25.07
C GLU A 116 -33.09 15.39 25.04
N ASP A 117 -33.06 15.99 23.85
CA ASP A 117 -33.94 17.11 23.57
C ASP A 117 -34.46 16.93 22.14
N SER A 118 -35.67 16.39 22.10
CA SER A 118 -36.60 16.54 21.00
C SER A 118 -36.81 18.04 20.73
N SER A 119 -36.08 18.62 19.79
CA SER A 119 -36.41 19.93 19.24
C SER A 119 -36.35 19.90 17.72
N SER A 120 -37.54 19.68 17.16
CA SER A 120 -38.00 20.12 15.85
C SER A 120 -37.24 21.34 15.31
N CYS A 121 -36.40 21.13 14.29
CA CYS A 121 -35.82 22.19 13.46
C CYS A 121 -36.08 21.90 11.98
N SER A 122 -37.35 22.06 11.57
CA SER A 122 -37.70 22.40 10.18
C SER A 122 -38.54 23.67 10.24
N ILE A 123 -37.89 24.81 10.09
CA ILE A 123 -38.48 26.12 9.80
C ILE A 123 -38.00 26.52 8.41
N MET A 124 -38.97 26.98 7.60
CA MET A 124 -38.97 27.46 6.21
C MET A 124 -39.21 26.41 5.13
#